data_AF-A0A670Z472-F1
#
_entry.id   AF-A0A670Z472-F1
#
_cell.length_a   1.000
_cell.length_b   1.000
_cell.length_c   1.000
_cell.angle_alpha   90.00
_cell.angle_beta   90.00
_cell.angle_gamma   90.00
#
_symmetry.space_group_name_H-M   'P 1'
#
loop_
_entity.id
_entity.type
_entity.pdbx_description
1 polymer ?
#
loop_
_entity_poly.entity_id
_entity_poly.type
_entity_poly.pdbx_seq_one_letter_code
_entity_poly.pdbx_strand_id
1 'polypeptide(L)'
;MNSLVTLVLLGQIIGCTFSVLLIKEFDCNGEEAKKFGDLAVDYINQHNLHGYKQTLNVIKRVDFLAPRPRVISVELDVLETTCHVLDPTPVENCTVRQQDHHVSV
;
A
#
# COMPACT_ATOMS: atom_id res chain seq x y z
N MET A 1 -21.59 -29.04 -37.97
CA MET A 1 -21.21 -27.62 -37.81
C MET A 1 -21.44 -27.12 -36.38
N ASN A 2 -22.61 -27.37 -35.78
CA ASN A 2 -22.96 -26.88 -34.43
C ASN A 2 -22.04 -27.38 -33.30
N SER A 3 -21.56 -28.63 -33.37
CA SER A 3 -20.70 -29.24 -32.34
C SER A 3 -19.31 -28.59 -32.23
N LEU A 4 -18.73 -28.15 -33.36
CA LEU A 4 -17.44 -27.48 -33.37
C LEU A 4 -17.55 -26.06 -32.82
N VAL A 5 -18.66 -25.37 -33.12
CA VAL A 5 -18.95 -24.02 -32.59
C VAL A 5 -19.10 -24.07 -31.07
N THR A 6 -19.78 -25.08 -30.52
CA THR A 6 -19.93 -25.24 -29.07
C THR A 6 -18.60 -25.51 -28.36
N LEU A 7 -17.70 -26.30 -28.95
CA LEU A 7 -16.38 -26.58 -28.36
C LEU A 7 -15.48 -25.34 -28.35
N VAL A 8 -15.52 -24.53 -29.41
CA VAL A 8 -14.76 -23.26 -29.47
C VAL A 8 -15.26 -22.27 -28.42
N LEU A 9 -16.59 -22.14 -28.25
CA LEU A 9 -17.17 -21.27 -27.24
C LEU A 9 -16.82 -21.72 -25.82
N LEU A 10 -16.89 -23.02 -25.52
CA LEU A 10 -16.46 -23.57 -24.23
C LEU A 10 -14.97 -23.31 -23.97
N GLY A 11 -14.11 -23.48 -24.97
CA GLY A 11 -12.68 -23.17 -24.85
C GLY A 11 -12.40 -21.69 -24.56
N GLN A 12 -13.16 -20.77 -25.17
CA GLN A 12 -13.05 -19.34 -24.88
C GLN A 12 -13.55 -18.98 -23.48
N ILE A 13 -14.66 -19.57 -23.04
CA ILE A 13 -15.20 -19.34 -21.68
C ILE A 13 -14.20 -19.83 -20.63
N ILE A 14 -13.64 -21.05 -20.81
CA ILE A 14 -12.64 -21.61 -19.89
C ILE A 14 -11.34 -20.78 -19.90
N GLY A 15 -10.88 -20.34 -21.08
CA GLY A 15 -9.68 -19.48 -21.18
C GLY A 15 -9.86 -18.10 -20.53
N CYS A 16 -11.05 -17.50 -20.67
CA CYS A 16 -11.38 -16.24 -20.02
C CYS A 16 -11.49 -16.37 -18.50
N THR A 17 -12.10 -17.44 -17.97
CA THR A 17 -12.22 -17.63 -16.51
C THR A 17 -10.89 -17.95 -15.84
N PHE A 18 -9.99 -18.70 -16.50
CA PHE A 18 -8.66 -19.01 -15.95
C PHE A 18 -7.77 -17.78 -15.82
N SER A 19 -7.89 -16.81 -16.72
CA SER A 19 -7.07 -15.59 -16.72
C SER A 19 -7.41 -14.65 -15.56
N VAL A 20 -8.65 -14.67 -15.07
CA VAL A 20 -9.12 -13.85 -13.94
C VAL A 20 -8.66 -14.42 -12.59
N LEU A 21 -8.44 -15.74 -12.51
CA LEU A 21 -8.08 -16.42 -11.25
C LEU A 21 -6.62 -16.18 -10.81
N LEU A 22 -5.79 -15.59 -11.67
CA LEU A 22 -4.34 -15.44 -11.47
C LEU A 22 -3.95 -13.98 -11.18
N ILE A 23 -4.81 -13.24 -10.48
CA ILE A 23 -4.40 -11.99 -9.82
C ILE A 23 -3.51 -12.40 -8.65
N LYS A 24 -2.19 -12.43 -8.89
CA LYS A 24 -1.21 -12.59 -7.83
C LYS A 24 -1.35 -11.39 -6.89
N GLU A 25 -1.75 -11.66 -5.66
CA GLU A 25 -1.78 -10.67 -4.60
C GLU A 25 -0.37 -10.08 -4.42
N PHE A 26 -0.30 -8.76 -4.32
CA PHE A 26 0.97 -8.06 -4.19
C PHE A 26 1.56 -8.33 -2.80
N ASP A 27 2.85 -8.66 -2.74
CA ASP A 27 3.53 -8.96 -1.49
C ASP A 27 3.80 -7.67 -0.71
N CYS A 28 2.93 -7.36 0.26
CA CYS A 28 3.05 -6.18 1.10
C CYS A 28 4.25 -6.21 2.07
N ASN A 29 4.92 -7.35 2.22
CA ASN A 29 6.15 -7.47 3.02
C ASN A 29 7.42 -7.46 2.15
N GLY A 30 7.26 -7.37 0.82
CA GLY A 30 8.36 -7.37 -0.13
C GLY A 30 9.11 -6.04 -0.18
N GLU A 31 10.33 -6.07 -0.73
CA GLU A 31 11.17 -4.88 -0.89
C GLU A 31 10.50 -3.79 -1.73
N GLU A 32 9.72 -4.17 -2.74
CA GLU A 32 8.98 -3.21 -3.58
C GLU A 32 7.87 -2.50 -2.80
N ALA A 33 7.13 -3.23 -1.95
CA ALA A 33 6.14 -2.63 -1.05
C ALA A 33 6.81 -1.61 -0.12
N LYS A 34 7.94 -1.98 0.47
CA LYS A 34 8.71 -1.09 1.35
C LYS A 34 9.04 0.23 0.66
N LYS A 35 9.48 0.21 -0.61
CA LYS A 35 9.78 1.42 -1.38
C LYS A 35 8.57 2.34 -1.54
N PHE A 36 7.38 1.78 -1.75
CA PHE A 36 6.15 2.58 -1.80
C PHE A 36 5.77 3.14 -0.42
N GLY A 37 5.93 2.35 0.64
CA GLY A 37 5.70 2.78 2.01
C GLY A 37 6.63 3.92 2.43
N ASP A 38 7.93 3.79 2.17
CA ASP A 38 8.93 4.82 2.47
C ASP A 38 8.60 6.12 1.73
N LEU A 39 8.33 6.05 0.42
CA LEU A 39 7.97 7.21 -0.39
C LEU A 39 6.70 7.91 0.12
N ALA A 40 5.69 7.13 0.53
CA ALA A 40 4.44 7.66 1.04
C ALA A 40 4.64 8.36 2.41
N VAL A 41 5.41 7.77 3.32
CA VAL A 41 5.71 8.36 4.63
C VAL A 41 6.58 9.61 4.50
N ASP A 42 7.56 9.61 3.59
CA ASP A 42 8.35 10.79 3.27
C ASP A 42 7.46 11.93 2.76
N TYR A 43 6.55 11.63 1.83
CA TYR A 43 5.60 12.61 1.33
C TYR A 43 4.71 13.15 2.46
N ILE A 44 4.18 12.28 3.33
CA ILE A 44 3.38 12.68 4.50
C ILE A 44 4.18 13.64 5.39
N ASN A 45 5.42 13.30 5.75
CA ASN A 45 6.25 14.14 6.62
C ASN A 45 6.66 15.48 6.00
N GLN A 46 6.82 15.54 4.68
CA GLN A 46 7.10 16.80 3.97
C GLN A 46 5.89 17.74 3.93
N HIS A 47 4.67 17.20 4.00
CA HIS A 47 3.43 17.97 3.86
C HIS A 47 2.67 18.14 5.18
N ASN A 48 3.06 17.43 6.24
CA ASN A 48 2.47 17.60 7.55
C ASN A 48 3.06 18.83 8.25
N LEU A 49 2.24 19.89 8.37
CA LEU A 49 2.68 21.18 8.91
C LEU A 49 2.53 21.28 10.43
N HIS A 50 1.93 20.29 11.07
CA HIS A 50 1.60 20.30 12.50
C HIS A 50 1.80 18.94 13.15
N GLY A 51 1.94 18.94 14.48
CA GLY A 51 2.04 17.70 15.27
C GLY A 51 3.41 17.06 15.15
N TYR A 52 3.44 15.74 15.01
CA TYR A 52 4.65 14.94 15.08
C TYR A 52 4.95 14.24 13.75
N LYS A 53 6.23 13.94 13.53
CA LYS A 53 6.66 13.15 12.37
C LYS A 53 6.09 11.74 12.48
N GLN A 54 5.80 11.14 11.34
CA GLN A 54 5.18 9.84 11.19
C GLN A 54 6.22 8.82 10.74
N THR A 55 6.15 7.58 11.25
CA THR A 55 6.93 6.45 10.74
C THR A 55 6.03 5.35 10.23
N LEU A 56 6.53 4.55 9.28
CA LEU A 56 5.79 3.43 8.72
C LEU A 56 5.59 2.33 9.78
N ASN A 57 4.38 1.82 9.91
CA ASN A 57 4.07 0.66 10.76
C ASN A 57 3.75 -0.57 9.93
N VAL A 58 2.66 -0.52 9.14
CA VAL A 58 2.18 -1.66 8.36
C VAL A 58 1.73 -1.18 6.98
N ILE A 59 2.11 -1.91 5.94
CA ILE A 59 1.51 -1.77 4.60
C ILE A 59 0.37 -2.79 4.51
N LYS A 60 -0.87 -2.30 4.37
CA LYS A 60 -2.08 -3.14 4.34
C LYS A 60 -2.40 -3.63 2.95
N ARG A 61 -2.25 -2.75 1.96
CA ARG A 61 -2.63 -3.04 0.57
C ARG A 61 -1.84 -2.18 -0.40
N VAL A 62 -1.56 -2.75 -1.56
CA VAL A 62 -1.03 -2.03 -2.72
C VAL A 62 -1.86 -2.42 -3.94
N ASP A 63 -2.50 -1.42 -4.55
CA ASP A 63 -3.34 -1.58 -5.74
C ASP A 63 -2.73 -0.84 -6.93
N PHE A 64 -2.63 -1.52 -8.07
CA PHE A 64 -2.15 -0.93 -9.32
C PHE A 64 -3.35 -0.41 -10.11
N LEU A 65 -3.62 0.89 -10.01
CA LEU A 65 -4.80 1.52 -10.61
C LEU A 65 -4.63 1.77 -12.11
N ALA A 66 -3.43 2.14 -12.56
CA ALA A 66 -3.14 2.33 -13.97
C ALA A 66 -1.66 2.03 -14.28
N PRO A 67 -1.36 1.42 -15.44
CA PRO A 67 0.03 1.18 -15.84
C PRO A 67 0.70 2.41 -16.46
N ARG A 68 -0.08 3.34 -17.06
CA ARG A 68 0.42 4.54 -17.76
C ARG A 68 -0.56 5.73 -17.68
N PRO A 69 -0.20 6.86 -17.02
CA PRO A 69 0.91 6.95 -16.08
C PRO A 69 0.75 5.88 -14.99
N ARG A 70 1.87 5.45 -14.40
CA ARG A 70 1.81 4.43 -13.34
C ARG A 70 1.12 5.06 -12.12
N VAL A 71 -0.09 4.62 -11.83
CA VAL A 71 -0.86 5.05 -10.65
C VAL A 71 -1.00 3.86 -9.72
N ILE A 72 -0.55 4.05 -8.48
CA ILE A 72 -0.58 3.04 -7.43
C ILE A 72 -1.30 3.65 -6.23
N SER A 73 -2.20 2.89 -5.63
CA SER A 73 -2.80 3.21 -4.33
C SER A 73 -2.13 2.36 -3.27
N VAL A 74 -1.73 2.98 -2.17
CA VAL A 74 -1.08 2.30 -1.04
C VAL A 74 -1.88 2.61 0.21
N GLU A 75 -2.38 1.57 0.85
CA GLU A 75 -3.02 1.66 2.17
C GLU A 75 -1.99 1.28 3.22
N LEU A 76 -1.71 2.19 4.16
CA LEU A 76 -0.67 2.01 5.17
C LEU A 76 -1.10 2.60 6.52
N ASP A 77 -0.67 1.93 7.58
CA ASP A 77 -0.74 2.45 8.95
C ASP A 77 0.56 3.18 9.26
N VAL A 78 0.46 4.38 9.84
CA VAL A 78 1.59 5.12 10.39
C VAL A 78 1.52 5.18 11.91
N LEU A 79 2.66 5.43 12.54
CA LEU A 79 2.77 5.73 13.96
C LEU A 79 3.38 7.11 14.14
N GLU A 80 2.83 7.89 15.07
CA GLU A 80 3.45 9.14 15.49
C GLU A 80 4.78 8.86 16.19
N THR A 81 5.74 9.73 15.96
CA THR A 81 7.02 9.74 16.68
C THR A 81 7.01 10.81 17.78
N THR A 82 8.07 10.85 18.56
CA THR A 82 8.30 11.88 19.58
C THR A 82 8.82 13.20 18.99
N CYS A 83 9.30 13.20 17.75
CA CYS A 83 9.80 14.39 17.06
C CYS A 83 8.66 15.25 16.52
N HIS A 84 8.64 16.52 16.91
CA HIS A 84 7.74 17.50 16.30
C HIS A 84 8.11 17.72 14.82
N VAL A 85 7.16 18.11 13.97
CA VAL A 85 7.43 18.35 12.52
C VAL A 85 8.51 19.42 12.26
N LEU A 86 8.72 20.34 13.21
CA LEU A 86 9.77 21.39 13.15
C LEU A 86 11.13 20.93 13.71
N ASP A 87 11.22 19.74 14.30
CA ASP A 87 12.48 19.20 14.81
C ASP A 87 13.41 18.85 13.63
N PRO A 88 14.68 19.29 13.63
CA PRO A 88 15.61 18.96 12.55
C PRO A 88 16.03 17.48 12.50
N THR A 89 15.75 16.70 13.56
CA THR A 89 16.12 15.28 13.67
C THR A 89 15.46 14.46 12.54
N PRO A 90 16.24 13.70 11.74
CA PRO A 90 15.67 12.80 10.73
C PRO A 90 14.68 11.79 11.36
N VAL A 91 13.61 11.44 10.64
CA VAL A 91 12.51 10.63 11.20
C VAL A 91 12.97 9.24 11.63
N GLU A 92 14.01 8.71 10.99
CA GLU A 92 14.64 7.41 11.28
C GLU A 92 15.29 7.39 12.67
N ASN A 93 15.65 8.56 13.19
CA ASN A 93 16.25 8.73 14.52
C ASN A 93 15.22 9.11 15.58
N CYS A 94 13.96 9.26 15.21
CA CYS A 94 12.87 9.61 16.12
C CYS A 94 12.29 8.34 16.75
N THR A 95 12.07 8.37 18.06
CA THR A 95 11.42 7.24 18.74
C THR A 95 9.92 7.27 18.50
N VAL A 96 9.30 6.10 18.38
CA VAL A 96 7.83 5.99 18.28
C VAL A 96 7.21 6.50 19.58
N ARG A 97 6.18 7.36 19.46
CA ARG A 97 5.43 7.84 20.60
C ARG A 97 4.60 6.68 21.15
N GLN A 98 4.73 6.41 22.45
CA GLN A 98 3.91 5.39 23.09
C GLN A 98 2.44 5.81 22.99
N GLN A 99 1.61 4.90 22.47
CA GLN A 99 0.16 5.03 22.58
C GLN A 99 -0.18 4.66 24.02
N ASP A 100 -0.03 5.61 24.93
CA ASP A 100 -0.67 5.48 26.23
C ASP A 100 -2.16 5.32 25.92
N HIS A 101 -2.75 4.21 26.36
CA HIS A 101 -4.19 4.00 26.30
C HIS A 101 -4.83 5.15 27.06
N HIS A 102 -5.12 6.24 26.36
CA HIS A 102 -6.13 7.18 26.79
C HIS A 102 -7.40 6.35 26.83
N VAL A 103 -7.70 5.81 28.02
CA VAL A 103 -9.05 5.42 28.40
C VAL A 103 -9.88 6.62 28.01
N SER A 104 -10.60 6.49 26.90
CA SER A 104 -11.55 7.49 26.46
C SER A 104 -12.59 7.51 27.57
N VAL A 105 -12.55 8.57 28.39
CA VAL A 105 -13.56 8.86 29.40
C VAL A 105 -14.87 9.19 28.70
#